data_AF-A0A1M6SRG0-F1
#
_entry.id   AF-A0A1M6SRG0-F1
#
_cell.length_a   1.000
_cell.length_b   1.000
_cell.length_c   1.000
_cell.angle_alpha   90.00
_cell.angle_beta   90.00
_cell.angle_gamma   90.00
#
_symmetry.space_group_name_H-M   'P 1'
#
loop_
_entity.id
_entity.type
_entity.pdbx_description
1 polymer ?
#
loop_
_entity_poly.entity_id
_entity_poly.type
_entity_poly.pdbx_seq_one_letter_code
_entity_poly.pdbx_strand_id
1 'polypeptide(L)'
;MTNAPTQTSRDWLGSVHTSLLAWWMPKAAIFAGLFVPISVRAVIWIIALIWMGMACILNARRCNRTHCRYTGPYYLAMIVPVMALGVGLVTVGIFGWIGLGVIILGGSGLIWWATERVWGKFS
;
A
#
# COMPACT_ATOMS: atom_id res chain seq x y z
N MET A 1 29.41 -0.64 4.30
CA MET A 1 29.66 0.81 4.13
C MET A 1 28.32 1.52 4.16
N THR A 2 28.07 2.31 5.20
CA THR A 2 26.79 2.95 5.53
C THR A 2 26.51 4.16 4.63
N ASN A 3 25.86 3.92 3.48
CA ASN A 3 25.28 4.94 2.60
C ASN A 3 24.00 5.59 3.18
N ALA A 4 23.82 5.58 4.50
CA ALA A 4 22.60 6.04 5.16
C ALA A 4 22.21 7.50 4.84
N PRO A 5 23.16 8.48 4.76
CA PRO A 5 22.82 9.86 4.42
C PRO A 5 22.31 10.00 2.98
N THR A 6 22.96 9.32 2.02
CA THR A 6 22.60 9.39 0.60
C THR A 6 21.29 8.66 0.29
N GLN A 7 21.02 7.55 0.99
CA GLN A 7 19.74 6.84 0.90
C GLN A 7 18.59 7.66 1.49
N THR A 8 18.79 8.28 2.65
CA THR A 8 17.77 9.15 3.28
C THR A 8 17.42 10.33 2.39
N SER A 9 18.40 10.98 1.74
CA SER A 9 18.12 12.07 0.79
C SER A 9 17.34 11.62 -0.45
N ARG A 10 17.53 10.36 -0.89
CA ARG A 10 16.82 9.78 -2.04
C ARG A 10 15.45 9.20 -1.69
N ASP A 11 15.15 9.03 -0.40
CA ASP A 11 13.85 8.57 0.12
C ASP A 11 12.81 9.70 0.02
N TRP A 12 12.24 9.87 -1.18
CA TRP A 12 11.27 10.91 -1.42
C TRP A 12 9.96 10.66 -0.66
N LEU A 13 9.61 9.42 -0.32
CA LEU A 13 8.44 9.10 0.52
C LEU A 13 8.64 9.46 1.99
N GLY A 14 9.87 9.77 2.40
CA GLY A 14 10.18 10.30 3.73
C GLY A 14 9.75 11.76 3.94
N SER A 15 9.46 12.51 2.86
CA SER A 15 8.99 13.90 2.98
C SER A 15 7.50 13.95 3.37
N VAL A 16 7.11 14.95 4.16
CA VAL A 16 5.73 15.09 4.67
C VAL A 16 4.72 15.22 3.52
N HIS A 17 5.01 16.03 2.50
CA HIS A 17 4.08 16.28 1.39
C HIS A 17 3.85 15.04 0.52
N THR A 18 4.92 14.37 0.13
CA THR A 18 4.83 13.14 -0.67
C THR A 18 4.23 11.99 0.15
N SER A 19 4.50 11.93 1.45
CA SER A 19 3.89 10.98 2.37
C SER A 19 2.36 11.21 2.46
N LEU A 20 1.90 12.46 2.53
CA LEU A 20 0.47 12.80 2.46
C LEU A 20 -0.18 12.29 1.16
N LEU A 21 0.45 12.56 0.01
CA LEU A 21 -0.08 12.15 -1.30
C LEU A 21 -0.01 10.63 -1.55
N ALA A 22 1.08 9.99 -1.12
CA ALA A 22 1.32 8.57 -1.36
C ALA A 22 0.57 7.64 -0.39
N TRP A 23 0.22 8.14 0.80
CA TRP A 23 -0.37 7.31 1.85
C TRP A 23 -1.74 7.79 2.31
N TRP A 24 -1.88 9.06 2.69
CA TRP A 24 -3.12 9.54 3.31
C TRP A 24 -4.26 9.66 2.30
N MET A 25 -3.98 10.15 1.10
CA MET A 25 -5.00 10.23 0.04
C MET A 25 -5.53 8.83 -0.37
N PRO A 26 -4.69 7.83 -0.68
CA PRO A 26 -5.18 6.48 -0.99
C PRO A 26 -5.93 5.81 0.16
N LYS A 27 -5.46 5.96 1.41
CA LYS A 27 -6.17 5.42 2.58
C LYS A 27 -7.54 6.06 2.74
N ALA A 28 -7.62 7.38 2.62
CA ALA A 28 -8.90 8.11 2.66
C ALA A 28 -9.83 7.63 1.54
N ALA A 29 -9.32 7.40 0.33
CA ALA A 29 -10.10 6.86 -0.78
C ALA A 29 -10.62 5.44 -0.50
N ILE A 30 -9.80 4.57 0.10
CA ILE A 30 -10.22 3.22 0.53
C ILE A 30 -11.38 3.29 1.53
N PHE A 31 -11.26 4.15 2.55
CA PHE A 31 -12.33 4.36 3.55
C PHE A 31 -13.59 4.96 2.93
N ALA A 32 -13.45 5.99 2.08
CA ALA A 32 -14.57 6.61 1.38
C ALA A 32 -15.29 5.62 0.45
N GLY A 33 -14.53 4.70 -0.16
CA GLY A 33 -15.06 3.64 -1.01
C GLY A 33 -16.05 2.71 -0.31
N LEU A 34 -16.03 2.62 1.02
CA LEU A 34 -16.99 1.82 1.79
C LEU A 34 -18.43 2.37 1.72
N PHE A 35 -18.62 3.63 1.33
CA PHE A 35 -19.92 4.30 1.27
C PHE A 35 -20.52 4.38 -0.14
N VAL A 36 -19.81 3.84 -1.15
CA VAL A 36 -20.27 3.85 -2.55
C VAL A 36 -20.58 2.44 -3.04
N PRO A 37 -21.27 2.29 -4.20
CA PRO A 37 -21.58 0.98 -4.78
C PRO A 37 -20.34 0.12 -5.04
N ILE A 38 -20.53 -1.20 -5.04
CA ILE A 38 -19.43 -2.19 -5.12
C ILE A 38 -18.51 -1.98 -6.33
N SER A 39 -19.08 -1.71 -7.51
CA SER A 39 -18.31 -1.48 -8.73
C SER A 39 -17.38 -0.27 -8.60
N VAL A 40 -17.90 0.85 -8.07
CA VAL A 40 -17.15 2.09 -7.84
C VAL A 40 -16.11 1.88 -6.73
N ARG A 41 -16.47 1.19 -5.64
CA ARG A 41 -15.55 0.84 -4.55
C ARG A 41 -14.35 0.06 -5.06
N ALA A 42 -14.58 -0.99 -5.86
CA ALA A 42 -13.51 -1.81 -6.41
C ALA A 42 -12.55 -0.99 -7.27
N VAL A 43 -13.07 -0.14 -8.17
CA VAL A 43 -12.24 0.75 -9.00
C VAL A 43 -11.40 1.69 -8.14
N ILE A 44 -11.99 2.34 -7.14
CA ILE A 44 -11.27 3.23 -6.22
C ILE A 44 -10.13 2.48 -5.52
N TRP A 45 -10.42 1.30 -4.97
CA TRP A 45 -9.44 0.50 -4.24
C TRP A 45 -8.31 0.04 -5.15
N ILE A 46 -8.60 -0.40 -6.38
CA ILE A 46 -7.59 -0.81 -7.36
C ILE A 46 -6.67 0.35 -7.69
N ILE A 47 -7.20 1.53 -8.00
CA ILE A 47 -6.40 2.73 -8.31
C ILE A 47 -5.51 3.10 -7.11
N ALA A 48 -6.07 3.10 -5.90
CA ALA A 48 -5.34 3.37 -4.67
C ALA A 48 -4.18 2.37 -4.46
N LEU A 49 -4.43 1.07 -4.65
CA LEU A 49 -3.43 0.01 -4.52
C LEU A 49 -2.33 0.10 -5.57
N ILE A 50 -2.66 0.40 -6.83
CA ILE A 50 -1.68 0.63 -7.89
C ILE A 50 -0.79 1.82 -7.51
N TRP A 51 -1.38 2.92 -7.09
CA TRP A 51 -0.63 4.12 -6.71
C TRP A 51 0.34 3.85 -5.55
N MET A 52 -0.15 3.27 -4.45
CA MET A 52 0.67 2.93 -3.28
C MET A 52 1.76 1.91 -3.63
N GLY A 53 1.40 0.87 -4.40
CA GLY A 53 2.32 -0.17 -4.84
C GLY A 53 3.45 0.36 -5.70
N MET A 54 3.12 1.18 -6.70
CA MET A 54 4.10 1.81 -7.59
C MET A 54 4.98 2.81 -6.86
N ALA A 55 4.41 3.64 -5.97
CA ALA A 55 5.20 4.56 -5.15
C ALA A 55 6.25 3.82 -4.31
N CYS A 56 5.87 2.70 -3.68
CA CYS A 56 6.80 1.85 -2.93
C CYS A 56 7.90 1.27 -3.82
N ILE A 57 7.54 0.64 -4.96
CA ILE A 57 8.51 0.00 -5.85
C ILE A 57 9.52 1.03 -6.37
N LEU A 58 9.04 2.21 -6.81
CA LEU A 58 9.90 3.27 -7.30
C LEU A 58 10.79 3.84 -6.19
N ASN A 59 10.28 3.99 -4.96
CA ASN A 59 11.10 4.43 -3.83
C ASN A 59 12.18 3.40 -3.47
N ALA A 60 11.83 2.11 -3.40
CA ALA A 60 12.76 1.03 -3.12
C ALA A 60 13.87 0.96 -4.17
N ARG A 61 13.55 1.14 -5.46
CA ARG A 61 14.54 1.20 -6.55
C ARG A 61 15.49 2.39 -6.43
N ARG A 62 15.05 3.50 -5.82
CA ARG A 62 15.82 4.75 -5.74
C ARG A 62 16.69 4.85 -4.48
N CYS A 63 16.19 4.39 -3.34
CA CYS A 63 16.85 4.55 -2.03
C CYS A 63 17.07 3.24 -1.26
N ASN A 64 16.65 2.09 -1.79
CA ASN A 64 16.71 0.79 -1.11
C ASN A 64 15.93 0.75 0.22
N ARG A 65 14.82 1.49 0.31
CA ARG A 65 13.93 1.40 1.47
C ARG A 65 13.39 -0.02 1.63
N THR A 66 13.73 -0.67 2.73
CA THR A 66 13.52 -2.10 2.94
C THR A 66 12.04 -2.47 2.85
N HIS A 67 11.17 -1.83 3.65
CA HIS A 67 9.75 -2.18 3.64
C HIS A 67 9.10 -1.96 2.27
N CYS A 68 9.48 -0.88 1.57
CA CYS A 68 8.94 -0.55 0.25
C CYS A 68 9.20 -1.67 -0.78
N ARG A 69 10.30 -2.42 -0.64
CA ARG A 69 10.61 -3.56 -1.50
C ARG A 69 9.58 -4.69 -1.37
N TYR A 70 8.95 -4.84 -0.21
CA TYR A 70 7.97 -5.88 0.07
C TYR A 70 6.52 -5.36 0.03
N THR A 71 6.26 -4.18 0.58
CA THR A 71 4.92 -3.56 0.59
C THR A 71 4.43 -3.20 -0.80
N GLY A 72 5.34 -2.83 -1.71
CA GLY A 72 5.00 -2.52 -3.10
C GLY A 72 4.34 -3.69 -3.84
N PRO A 73 5.04 -4.84 -3.99
CA PRO A 73 4.45 -6.06 -4.56
C PRO A 73 3.21 -6.54 -3.80
N TYR A 74 3.20 -6.40 -2.47
CA TYR A 74 2.04 -6.75 -1.64
C TYR A 74 0.78 -5.97 -2.02
N TYR A 75 0.85 -4.65 -2.18
CA TYR A 75 -0.31 -3.85 -2.61
C TYR A 75 -0.80 -4.26 -4.00
N LEU A 76 0.11 -4.54 -4.93
CA LEU A 76 -0.27 -5.01 -6.26
C LEU A 76 -0.93 -6.40 -6.20
N ALA A 77 -0.45 -7.31 -5.35
CA ALA A 77 -1.08 -8.61 -5.15
C ALA A 77 -2.49 -8.49 -4.57
N MET A 78 -2.74 -7.51 -3.68
CA MET A 78 -4.06 -7.25 -3.10
C MET A 78 -5.11 -6.74 -4.10
N ILE A 79 -4.71 -6.38 -5.33
CA ILE A 79 -5.65 -6.07 -6.42
C ILE A 79 -6.48 -7.31 -6.77
N VAL A 80 -5.89 -8.52 -6.69
CA VAL A 80 -6.55 -9.78 -7.05
C VAL A 80 -7.81 -10.03 -6.22
N PRO A 81 -7.77 -10.05 -4.87
CA PRO A 81 -8.98 -10.21 -4.07
C PRO A 81 -9.97 -9.05 -4.25
N VAL A 82 -9.51 -7.81 -4.46
CA VAL A 82 -10.41 -6.68 -4.74
C VAL A 82 -11.17 -6.87 -6.06
N MET A 83 -10.48 -7.31 -7.11
CA MET A 83 -11.08 -7.64 -8.40
C MET A 83 -12.09 -8.78 -8.27
N ALA A 84 -11.74 -9.86 -7.57
CA ALA A 84 -12.62 -11.00 -7.36
C ALA A 84 -13.94 -10.60 -6.66
N LEU A 85 -13.88 -9.75 -5.63
CA LEU A 85 -15.08 -9.21 -4.99
C LEU A 85 -15.82 -8.20 -5.87
N GLY A 86 -15.08 -7.36 -6.61
CA GLY A 86 -15.65 -6.30 -7.45
C GLY A 86 -16.46 -6.82 -8.65
N VAL A 87 -16.02 -7.92 -9.27
CA VAL A 87 -16.76 -8.57 -10.38
C VAL A 87 -17.82 -9.57 -9.89
N GLY A 88 -17.92 -9.79 -8.58
CA GLY A 88 -18.88 -10.70 -7.99
C GLY A 88 -18.51 -12.19 -8.10
N LEU A 89 -17.22 -12.52 -8.32
CA LEU A 89 -16.75 -13.92 -8.30
C LEU A 89 -16.98 -14.56 -6.92
N VAL A 90 -16.84 -13.76 -5.86
CA VAL A 90 -17.24 -14.11 -4.49
C VAL A 90 -18.06 -12.95 -3.94
N THR A 91 -19.26 -13.24 -3.44
CA THR A 91 -20.16 -12.24 -2.88
C THR A 91 -19.95 -12.11 -1.38
N VAL A 92 -19.65 -10.90 -0.91
CA VAL A 92 -19.50 -10.60 0.52
C VAL A 92 -20.28 -9.35 0.91
N GLY A 93 -20.76 -9.31 2.14
CA GLY A 93 -21.34 -8.11 2.74
C GLY A 93 -20.28 -7.06 3.09
N ILE A 94 -20.72 -5.94 3.67
CA ILE A 94 -19.84 -4.83 4.08
C ILE A 94 -18.71 -5.27 5.02
N PHE A 95 -18.97 -6.22 5.92
CA PHE A 95 -17.94 -6.77 6.81
C PHE A 95 -16.81 -7.50 6.07
N GLY A 96 -17.11 -8.15 4.93
CA GLY A 96 -16.07 -8.76 4.10
C GLY A 96 -15.17 -7.73 3.45
N TRP A 97 -15.74 -6.62 2.97
CA TRP A 97 -14.97 -5.48 2.47
C TRP A 97 -14.11 -4.83 3.57
N ILE A 98 -14.68 -4.62 4.76
CA ILE A 98 -13.93 -4.11 5.92
C ILE A 98 -12.78 -5.05 6.27
N GLY A 99 -13.03 -6.37 6.33
CA GLY A 99 -12.01 -7.38 6.58
C GLY A 99 -10.88 -7.34 5.55
N LEU A 100 -11.22 -7.21 4.27
CA LEU A 100 -10.22 -7.05 3.21
C LEU A 100 -9.42 -5.75 3.38
N GLY A 101 -10.07 -4.63 3.73
CA GLY A 101 -9.39 -3.37 4.04
C GLY A 101 -8.41 -3.50 5.21
N VAL A 102 -8.80 -4.22 6.26
CA VAL A 102 -7.93 -4.53 7.41
C VAL A 102 -6.75 -5.41 7.00
N ILE A 103 -6.97 -6.43 6.17
CA ILE A 103 -5.87 -7.26 5.64
C ILE A 103 -4.90 -6.38 4.86
N ILE A 104 -5.40 -5.57 3.91
CA ILE A 104 -4.57 -4.68 3.09
C ILE A 104 -3.74 -3.72 3.95
N LEU A 105 -4.38 -2.94 4.83
CA LEU A 105 -3.68 -1.88 5.57
C LEU A 105 -2.90 -2.44 6.78
N GLY A 106 -3.45 -3.44 7.46
CA GLY A 106 -2.78 -4.10 8.58
C GLY A 106 -1.60 -4.96 8.12
N GLY A 107 -1.76 -5.70 7.03
CA GLY A 107 -0.69 -6.48 6.41
C GLY A 107 0.47 -5.62 5.94
N SER A 108 0.20 -4.45 5.35
CA SER A 108 1.28 -3.52 4.98
C SER A 108 2.01 -2.94 6.21
N GLY A 109 1.28 -2.64 7.29
CA GLY A 109 1.87 -2.25 8.57
C GLY A 109 2.74 -3.35 9.18
N LEU A 110 2.29 -4.60 9.12
CA LEU A 110 3.05 -5.76 9.59
C LEU A 110 4.32 -5.98 8.78
N ILE A 111 4.23 -5.91 7.44
CA ILE A 111 5.39 -6.01 6.55
C ILE A 111 6.39 -4.91 6.88
N TRP A 112 5.93 -3.67 7.05
CA TRP A 112 6.80 -2.56 7.44
C TRP A 112 7.53 -2.84 8.75
N TRP A 113 6.79 -3.17 9.81
CA TRP A 113 7.37 -3.46 11.11
C TRP A 113 8.37 -4.62 11.07
N ALA A 114 8.00 -5.74 10.45
CA ALA A 114 8.83 -6.94 10.41
C ALA A 114 10.10 -6.72 9.59
N THR A 115 9.97 -6.17 8.39
CA THR A 115 11.11 -6.02 7.47
C THR A 115 12.13 -5.01 7.97
N GLU A 116 11.70 -3.86 8.50
CA GLU A 116 12.64 -2.88 9.06
C GLU A 116 13.28 -3.35 10.37
N ARG A 117 12.60 -4.20 11.14
CA ARG A 117 13.18 -4.78 12.36
C ARG A 117 14.23 -5.85 12.07
N VAL A 118 14.06 -6.61 10.99
CA VAL A 118 15.00 -7.69 10.60
C VAL A 118 16.19 -7.16 9.81
N TRP A 119 15.98 -6.26 8.84
CA TRP A 119 17.04 -5.81 7.92
C TRP A 119 17.41 -4.33 8.08
N GLY A 120 16.74 -3.59 8.95
CA GLY A 120 16.91 -2.14 9.07
C GLY A 120 16.12 -1.35 8.02
N LYS A 121 16.17 -0.02 8.13
CA LYS A 121 15.39 0.92 7.31
C LYS A 121 15.77 0.91 5.82
N PHE A 122 17.06 0.70 5.53
CA PHE A 122 17.60 0.66 4.17
C PHE A 122 18.54 -0.54 4.05
N SER A 123 18.26 -1.43 3.09
CA SER A 123 19.01 -2.68 2.86
C SER A 123 19.03 -3.09 1.40
#